data_AF-A0A2X4UEC0-F1
#
_entry.id   AF-A0A2X4UEC0-F1
#
_cell.length_a   1.000
_cell.length_b   1.000
_cell.length_c   1.000
_cell.angle_alpha   90.00
_cell.angle_beta   90.00
_cell.angle_gamma   90.00
#
_symmetry.space_group_name_H-M   'P 1'
#
loop_
_entity.id
_entity.type
_entity.pdbx_description
1 polymer ?
#
loop_
_entity_poly.entity_id
_entity_poly.type
_entity_poly.pdbx_seq_one_letter_code
_entity_poly.pdbx_strand_id
1 'polypeptide(L)'
;MTIDWLHFTPLSALAGGGIIGIAVALLLVFNGRIAGISGITGGLLTPGGTEKAWRGAFLVGLLISPWLYRIAGPLPEMPVSGGSLWLMAAGLLVGLGTRLGADAPAATAYAAWRGWHRVRWLLRRYLCCWGLSPSGLSVTWQEAKTMFRILFALLSGVIFGLGLIVAGMANPAKVLAFLDITGHWDPSLALVMVGAIAVAAPAFLWARRRQRTLLGETLLIPTNRRVDRRLLAGSALFGVGWGMAGICPGPAWVLAGAGSLPGCLFVVAMLVGMALYEFIMMRRK
;
A
#
# COMPACT_ATOMS: atom_id res chain seq x y z
N MET A 1 9.46 -1.08 32.17
CA MET A 1 9.71 -0.66 30.78
C MET A 1 11.05 0.01 30.72
N THR A 2 12.02 -0.64 30.12
CA THR A 2 13.36 -0.07 29.91
C THR A 2 13.49 0.24 28.42
N ILE A 3 13.74 1.50 28.10
CA ILE A 3 13.98 1.91 26.71
C ILE A 3 15.31 1.31 26.27
N ASP A 4 15.32 0.67 25.10
CA ASP A 4 16.54 0.18 24.49
C ASP A 4 17.33 1.34 23.86
N TRP A 5 18.13 2.02 24.68
CA TRP A 5 18.97 3.13 24.24
C TRP A 5 20.03 2.73 23.21
N LEU A 6 20.37 1.43 23.10
CA LEU A 6 21.39 0.96 22.17
C LEU A 6 20.87 0.90 20.73
N HIS A 7 19.60 0.55 20.54
CA HIS A 7 18.96 0.43 19.22
C HIS A 7 18.03 1.60 18.86
N PHE A 8 17.79 2.51 19.81
CA PHE A 8 16.98 3.69 19.61
C PHE A 8 17.61 4.65 18.59
N THR A 9 16.88 4.95 17.52
CA THR A 9 17.39 5.71 16.36
C THR A 9 16.44 6.83 15.95
N PRO A 10 16.31 7.89 16.77
CA PRO A 10 15.24 8.89 16.61
C PRO A 10 15.35 9.71 15.33
N LEU A 11 16.56 10.12 14.95
CA LEU A 11 16.78 10.97 13.79
C LEU A 11 16.49 10.24 12.47
N SER A 12 16.97 9.01 12.33
CA SER A 12 16.71 8.21 11.13
C SER A 12 15.25 7.79 11.05
N ALA A 13 14.60 7.52 12.19
CA ALA A 13 13.17 7.25 12.26
C ALA A 13 12.34 8.46 11.77
N LEU A 14 12.63 9.66 12.27
CA LEU A 14 11.95 10.90 11.83
C LEU A 14 12.24 11.22 10.36
N ALA A 15 13.50 11.11 9.92
CA ALA A 15 13.89 11.37 8.55
C ALA A 15 13.24 10.38 7.58
N GLY A 16 13.29 9.08 7.88
CA GLY A 16 12.64 8.03 7.10
C GLY A 16 11.12 8.19 7.08
N GLY A 17 10.52 8.53 8.22
CA GLY A 17 9.11 8.91 8.33
C GLY A 17 8.76 10.08 7.41
N GLY A 18 9.55 11.16 7.46
CA GLY A 18 9.38 12.32 6.58
C GLY A 18 9.45 11.96 5.10
N ILE A 19 10.43 11.16 4.69
CA ILE A 19 10.58 10.66 3.30
C ILE A 19 9.34 9.85 2.88
N ILE A 20 8.85 8.95 3.74
CA ILE A 20 7.60 8.22 3.52
C ILE A 20 6.43 9.20 3.34
N GLY A 21 6.33 10.22 4.20
CA GLY A 21 5.32 11.26 4.10
C GLY A 21 5.33 12.00 2.76
N ILE A 22 6.52 12.32 2.24
CA ILE A 22 6.70 12.93 0.90
C ILE A 22 6.19 11.97 -0.19
N ALA A 23 6.56 10.69 -0.14
CA ALA A 23 6.10 9.70 -1.11
C ALA A 23 4.57 9.57 -1.13
N VAL A 24 3.93 9.53 0.04
CA VAL A 24 2.47 9.49 0.16
C VAL A 24 1.82 10.76 -0.37
N ALA A 25 2.40 11.93 -0.05
CA ALA A 25 1.92 13.22 -0.55
C ALA A 25 2.00 13.29 -2.08
N LEU A 26 3.11 12.88 -2.69
CA LEU A 26 3.27 12.82 -4.14
C LEU A 26 2.22 11.91 -4.78
N LEU A 27 2.03 10.70 -4.26
CA LEU A 27 1.03 9.78 -4.80
C LEU A 27 -0.39 10.35 -4.69
N LEU A 28 -0.71 11.02 -3.59
CA LEU A 28 -2.01 11.65 -3.38
C LEU A 28 -2.24 12.82 -4.35
N VAL A 29 -1.26 13.71 -4.50
CA VAL A 29 -1.38 14.95 -5.27
C VAL A 29 -1.47 14.68 -6.77
N PHE A 30 -0.69 13.72 -7.28
CA PHE A 30 -0.65 13.40 -8.71
C PHE A 30 -1.68 12.33 -9.10
N ASN A 31 -1.75 11.23 -8.36
CA ASN A 31 -2.61 10.10 -8.71
C ASN A 31 -3.96 10.12 -8.00
N GLY A 32 -4.14 10.90 -6.94
CA GLY A 32 -5.42 10.99 -6.21
C GLY A 32 -5.76 9.69 -5.48
N ARG A 33 -4.72 8.96 -5.08
CA ARG A 33 -4.80 7.66 -4.40
C ARG A 33 -4.03 7.74 -3.10
N ILE A 34 -4.53 7.05 -2.08
CA ILE A 34 -3.86 6.90 -0.79
C ILE A 34 -2.91 5.70 -0.87
N ALA A 35 -1.70 5.85 -0.34
CA ALA A 35 -0.71 4.79 -0.30
C ALA A 35 -1.07 3.75 0.78
N GLY A 36 -1.72 2.66 0.37
CA GLY A 36 -1.93 1.47 1.20
C GLY A 36 -1.35 0.25 0.50
N ILE A 37 -0.16 -0.20 0.90
CA ILE A 37 0.61 -1.23 0.19
C ILE A 37 -0.19 -2.53 0.06
N SER A 38 -0.85 -2.96 1.14
CA SER A 38 -1.77 -4.10 1.13
C SER A 38 -2.89 -3.97 0.08
N GLY A 39 -3.45 -2.76 -0.07
CA GLY A 39 -4.48 -2.45 -1.06
C GLY A 39 -3.93 -2.30 -2.48
N ILE A 40 -2.71 -1.82 -2.63
CA ILE A 40 -1.98 -1.74 -3.91
C ILE A 40 -1.68 -3.16 -4.41
N THR A 41 -1.14 -4.02 -3.54
CA THR A 41 -0.84 -5.42 -3.83
C THR A 41 -2.11 -6.24 -4.10
N GLY A 42 -3.11 -6.19 -3.22
CA GLY A 42 -4.39 -6.86 -3.46
C GLY A 42 -5.09 -6.36 -4.72
N GLY A 43 -4.98 -5.06 -4.99
CA GLY A 43 -5.50 -4.42 -6.18
C GLY A 43 -4.95 -4.93 -7.52
N LEU A 44 -3.79 -5.60 -7.53
CA LEU A 44 -3.24 -6.25 -8.73
C LEU A 44 -3.91 -7.60 -9.02
N LEU A 45 -4.32 -8.30 -7.96
CA LEU A 45 -4.95 -9.62 -8.03
C LEU A 45 -6.44 -9.53 -8.42
N THR A 46 -7.13 -8.42 -8.16
CA THR A 46 -8.52 -8.21 -8.59
C THR A 46 -8.66 -8.20 -10.13
N PRO A 47 -9.58 -8.98 -10.73
CA PRO A 47 -9.84 -8.98 -12.17
C PRO A 47 -10.37 -7.63 -12.68
N GLY A 48 -9.95 -7.21 -13.89
CA GLY A 48 -10.58 -6.10 -14.64
C GLY A 48 -10.20 -4.65 -14.27
N GLY A 49 -9.16 -4.41 -13.47
CA GLY A 49 -8.76 -3.06 -13.07
C GLY A 49 -7.88 -2.31 -14.09
N THR A 50 -8.31 -1.15 -14.57
CA THR A 50 -7.49 -0.17 -15.33
C THR A 50 -6.37 0.48 -14.51
N GLU A 51 -6.42 0.33 -13.19
CA GLU A 51 -5.47 0.92 -12.23
C GLU A 51 -4.24 0.04 -11.98
N LYS A 52 -4.12 -1.12 -12.64
CA LYS A 52 -3.02 -2.09 -12.38
C LYS A 52 -1.64 -1.53 -12.73
N ALA A 53 -1.54 -0.71 -13.78
CA ALA A 53 -0.26 -0.20 -14.26
C ALA A 53 0.48 0.65 -13.20
N TRP A 54 -0.21 1.62 -12.59
CA TRP A 54 0.41 2.45 -11.55
C TRP A 54 0.66 1.67 -10.25
N ARG A 55 -0.21 0.72 -9.90
CA ARG A 55 -0.02 -0.15 -8.73
C ARG A 55 1.22 -1.02 -8.88
N GLY A 56 1.40 -1.61 -10.06
CA GLY A 56 2.59 -2.38 -10.42
C GLY A 56 3.84 -1.50 -10.37
N ALA A 57 3.78 -0.31 -10.96
CA ALA A 57 4.89 0.64 -10.94
C ALA A 57 5.32 1.02 -9.52
N PHE A 58 4.38 1.25 -8.60
CA PHE A 58 4.68 1.51 -7.20
C PHE A 58 5.41 0.33 -6.52
N LEU A 59 4.95 -0.91 -6.73
CA LEU A 59 5.60 -2.10 -6.16
C LEU A 59 6.97 -2.37 -6.78
N VAL A 60 7.12 -2.13 -8.08
CA VAL A 60 8.43 -2.17 -8.76
C VAL A 60 9.37 -1.13 -8.15
N GLY A 61 8.87 0.07 -7.84
CA GLY A 61 9.64 1.08 -7.11
C GLY A 61 10.12 0.60 -5.75
N LEU A 62 9.27 -0.10 -4.97
CA LEU A 62 9.68 -0.72 -3.71
C LEU A 62 10.78 -1.78 -3.90
N LEU A 63 10.65 -2.64 -4.92
CA LEU A 63 11.64 -3.69 -5.23
C LEU A 63 12.99 -3.12 -5.67
N ILE A 64 12.99 -2.00 -6.39
CA ILE A 64 14.19 -1.32 -6.89
C ILE A 64 14.88 -0.51 -5.77
N SER A 65 14.13 -0.04 -4.78
CA SER A 65 14.66 0.84 -3.73
C SER A 65 15.91 0.32 -2.98
N PRO A 66 16.06 -0.98 -2.63
CA PRO A 66 17.28 -1.47 -1.99
C PRO A 66 18.50 -1.38 -2.90
N TRP A 67 18.31 -1.61 -4.20
CA TRP A 67 19.38 -1.51 -5.20
C TRP A 67 19.85 -0.07 -5.37
N LEU A 68 18.93 0.89 -5.36
CA LEU A 68 19.28 2.31 -5.37
C LEU A 68 19.97 2.74 -4.06
N TYR A 69 19.53 2.21 -2.92
CA TYR A 69 20.18 2.47 -1.63
C TYR A 69 21.64 1.99 -1.64
N ARG A 70 21.92 0.83 -2.27
CA ARG A 70 23.28 0.27 -2.40
C ARG A 70 24.27 1.18 -3.12
N ILE A 71 23.79 2.10 -3.96
CA ILE A 71 24.64 3.07 -4.65
C ILE A 71 25.21 4.09 -3.64
N ALA A 72 24.45 4.43 -2.60
CA ALA A 72 24.84 5.42 -1.60
C ALA A 72 25.54 4.79 -0.38
N GLY A 73 25.35 3.50 -0.10
CA GLY A 73 26.00 2.82 1.01
C GLY A 73 25.59 1.35 1.17
N PRO A 74 26.25 0.59 2.06
CA PRO A 74 25.87 -0.79 2.33
C PRO A 74 24.45 -0.87 2.89
N LEU A 75 23.69 -1.90 2.49
CA LEU A 75 22.38 -2.15 3.07
C LEU A 75 22.53 -2.48 4.56
N PRO A 76 21.70 -1.89 5.43
CA PRO A 76 21.69 -2.26 6.85
C PRO A 76 21.31 -3.74 6.99
N GLU A 77 21.82 -4.39 8.02
CA GLU A 77 21.45 -5.78 8.31
C GLU A 77 19.95 -5.86 8.63
N MET A 78 19.27 -6.77 7.92
CA MET A 78 17.83 -7.02 8.07
C MET A 78 17.59 -8.48 8.45
N PRO A 79 18.09 -8.92 9.63
CA PRO A 79 17.94 -10.30 10.05
C PRO A 79 16.45 -10.60 10.28
N VAL A 80 15.95 -11.61 9.58
CA VAL A 80 14.58 -12.09 9.78
C VAL A 80 14.64 -13.27 10.73
N SER A 81 14.10 -13.08 11.94
CA SER A 81 14.00 -14.13 12.95
C SER A 81 12.77 -14.99 12.71
N GLY A 82 12.96 -16.31 12.59
CA GLY A 82 11.85 -17.28 12.49
C GLY A 82 12.08 -18.33 11.41
N GLY A 83 11.52 -19.53 11.62
CA GLY A 83 11.56 -20.60 10.63
C GLY A 83 10.69 -20.28 9.40
N SER A 84 11.00 -20.89 8.25
CA SER A 84 10.26 -20.68 7.00
C SER A 84 8.76 -20.90 7.16
N LEU A 85 8.35 -21.91 7.93
CA LEU A 85 6.94 -22.20 8.20
C LEU A 85 6.25 -21.08 8.99
N TRP A 86 6.96 -20.48 9.95
CA TRP A 86 6.47 -19.36 10.76
C TRP A 86 6.20 -18.13 9.88
N LEU A 87 7.14 -17.84 8.97
CA LEU A 87 7.03 -16.73 8.02
C LEU A 87 5.91 -16.96 7.00
N MET A 88 5.74 -18.20 6.53
CA MET A 88 4.64 -18.54 5.63
C MET A 88 3.28 -18.41 6.32
N ALA A 89 3.15 -18.88 7.56
CA ALA A 89 1.93 -18.74 8.34
C ALA A 89 1.59 -17.26 8.58
N ALA A 90 2.59 -16.46 8.99
CA ALA A 90 2.44 -15.02 9.18
C ALA A 90 2.03 -14.30 7.89
N GLY A 91 2.70 -14.61 6.76
CA GLY A 91 2.38 -14.06 5.45
C GLY A 91 0.95 -14.41 5.02
N LEU A 92 0.53 -15.68 5.16
CA LEU A 92 -0.84 -16.12 4.86
C LEU A 92 -1.89 -15.38 5.70
N LEU A 93 -1.67 -15.24 7.01
CA LEU A 93 -2.58 -14.52 7.91
C LEU A 93 -2.69 -13.04 7.53
N VAL A 94 -1.56 -12.39 7.21
CA VAL A 94 -1.53 -11.03 6.70
C VAL A 94 -2.31 -10.94 5.38
N GLY A 95 -2.04 -11.83 4.42
CA GLY A 95 -2.74 -11.87 3.14
C GLY A 95 -4.26 -12.02 3.28
N LEU A 96 -4.72 -12.97 4.10
CA LEU A 96 -6.14 -13.19 4.38
C LEU A 96 -6.76 -12.00 5.11
N GLY A 97 -6.09 -11.48 6.15
CA GLY A 97 -6.55 -10.35 6.95
C GLY A 97 -6.74 -9.07 6.13
N THR A 98 -5.80 -8.78 5.21
CA THR A 98 -5.90 -7.61 4.32
C THR A 98 -7.14 -7.66 3.43
N ARG A 99 -7.51 -8.83 2.90
CA ARG A 99 -8.69 -8.98 2.04
C ARG A 99 -9.99 -9.01 2.82
N LEU A 100 -10.02 -9.74 3.93
CA LEU A 100 -11.17 -9.75 4.85
C LEU A 100 -11.57 -8.34 5.30
N GLY A 101 -10.58 -7.50 5.63
CA GLY A 101 -10.82 -6.11 6.03
C GLY A 101 -11.20 -5.19 4.87
N ALA A 102 -10.67 -5.44 3.66
CA ALA A 102 -11.02 -4.67 2.47
C ALA A 102 -12.44 -4.96 1.95
N ASP A 103 -12.90 -6.21 2.11
CA ASP A 103 -14.23 -6.68 1.72
C ASP A 103 -15.28 -6.59 2.85
N ALA A 104 -14.92 -5.89 3.93
CA ALA A 104 -15.89 -5.37 4.89
C ALA A 104 -17.01 -4.65 4.11
N PRO A 105 -18.30 -5.03 4.27
CA PRO A 105 -19.39 -4.29 3.67
C PRO A 105 -19.39 -2.84 4.18
N ALA A 106 -18.69 -1.98 3.43
CA ALA A 106 -19.18 -0.65 3.19
C ALA A 106 -20.58 -0.82 2.60
N ALA A 107 -21.57 -0.73 3.48
CA ALA A 107 -22.98 -0.84 3.16
C ALA A 107 -23.25 -0.18 1.80
N THR A 108 -23.75 -0.99 0.86
CA THR A 108 -24.54 -0.54 -0.29
C THR A 108 -23.94 0.54 -1.20
N ALA A 109 -22.66 0.44 -1.60
CA ALA A 109 -22.21 1.10 -2.84
C ALA A 109 -22.38 0.20 -4.08
N TYR A 110 -22.24 -1.12 -3.92
CA TYR A 110 -22.37 -2.08 -5.04
C TYR A 110 -23.80 -2.29 -5.53
N ALA A 111 -24.81 -2.09 -4.68
CA ALA A 111 -26.23 -2.18 -5.07
C ALA A 111 -26.70 -0.95 -5.87
N ALA A 112 -26.16 0.24 -5.60
CA ALA A 112 -26.46 1.46 -6.37
C ALA A 112 -25.69 1.52 -7.71
N TRP A 113 -24.52 0.88 -7.79
CA TRP A 113 -23.66 0.92 -8.97
C TRP A 113 -24.09 -0.02 -10.12
N ARG A 114 -24.76 -1.15 -9.82
CA ARG A 114 -25.35 -2.05 -10.85
C ARG A 114 -26.56 -1.45 -11.59
N GLY A 115 -27.24 -0.45 -11.01
CA GLY A 115 -28.32 0.28 -11.70
C GLY A 115 -27.78 1.25 -12.75
N TRP A 116 -26.64 1.88 -12.47
CA TRP A 116 -26.11 2.96 -13.31
C TRP A 116 -25.42 2.47 -14.59
N HIS A 117 -24.88 1.24 -14.59
CA HIS A 117 -24.34 0.62 -15.80
C HIS A 117 -25.42 0.33 -16.86
N ARG A 118 -26.66 0.01 -16.47
CA ARG A 118 -27.77 -0.22 -17.42
C ARG A 118 -28.27 1.09 -18.04
N VAL A 119 -28.36 2.15 -17.25
CA VAL A 119 -28.75 3.50 -17.70
C VAL A 119 -27.69 4.13 -18.61
N ARG A 120 -26.40 3.94 -18.29
CA ARG A 120 -25.29 4.45 -19.10
C ARG A 120 -25.11 3.67 -20.42
N TRP A 121 -25.44 2.37 -20.46
CA TRP A 121 -25.45 1.59 -21.71
C TRP A 121 -26.61 2.02 -22.63
N LEU A 122 -27.79 2.32 -22.06
CA LEU A 122 -28.93 2.87 -22.79
C LEU A 122 -28.64 4.29 -23.30
N LEU A 123 -28.12 5.20 -22.47
CA LEU A 123 -27.73 6.55 -22.88
C LEU A 123 -26.64 6.56 -23.95
N ARG A 124 -25.68 5.62 -23.90
CA ARG A 124 -24.62 5.51 -24.91
C ARG A 124 -25.15 4.95 -26.24
N ARG A 125 -26.20 4.12 -26.21
CA ARG A 125 -26.92 3.67 -27.40
C ARG A 125 -27.77 4.79 -28.03
N TYR A 126 -28.36 5.67 -27.22
CA TYR A 126 -29.06 6.87 -27.71
C TYR A 126 -28.10 7.94 -28.26
N LEU A 127 -26.93 8.15 -27.63
CA LEU A 127 -25.92 9.10 -28.11
C LEU A 127 -25.16 8.62 -29.35
N CYS A 128 -24.99 7.31 -29.55
CA CYS A 128 -24.42 6.76 -30.79
C CYS A 128 -25.34 6.96 -32.00
N CYS A 129 -26.66 7.07 -31.82
CA CYS A 129 -27.59 7.44 -32.89
C CYS A 129 -27.46 8.90 -33.35
N TRP A 130 -26.69 9.73 -32.63
CA TRP A 130 -26.50 11.16 -32.94
C TRP A 130 -25.16 11.50 -33.61
N GLY A 131 -24.42 10.51 -34.12
CA GLY A 131 -23.41 10.75 -35.16
C GLY A 131 -22.25 11.71 -34.84
N LEU A 132 -21.96 11.98 -33.56
CA LEU A 132 -20.86 12.86 -33.15
C LEU A 132 -19.80 12.05 -32.40
N SER A 133 -18.87 11.49 -33.16
CA SER A 133 -17.62 10.93 -32.63
C SER A 133 -16.50 11.96 -32.78
N PRO A 134 -16.04 12.62 -31.70
CA PRO A 134 -14.80 13.39 -31.74
C PRO A 134 -13.63 12.43 -31.51
N SER A 135 -13.39 11.52 -32.45
CA SER A 135 -12.30 10.54 -32.40
C SER A 135 -11.24 10.91 -33.43
N GLY A 136 -10.36 11.85 -33.07
CA GLY A 136 -9.28 12.26 -33.97
C GLY A 136 -8.07 12.94 -33.34
N LEU A 137 -8.20 13.56 -32.15
CA LEU A 137 -7.09 14.31 -31.53
C LEU A 137 -6.87 14.07 -30.02
N SER A 138 -7.59 13.14 -29.39
CA SER A 138 -7.58 12.94 -27.93
C SER A 138 -6.68 11.81 -27.42
N VAL A 139 -6.01 11.08 -28.31
CA VAL A 139 -5.21 9.89 -27.95
C VAL A 139 -3.92 10.28 -27.22
N THR A 140 -3.22 11.33 -27.67
CA THR A 140 -1.92 11.75 -27.11
C THR A 140 -2.02 12.25 -25.66
N TRP A 141 -3.03 13.05 -25.33
CA TRP A 141 -3.19 13.61 -23.98
C TRP A 141 -3.56 12.57 -22.92
N GLN A 142 -4.26 11.51 -23.30
CA GLN A 142 -4.71 10.47 -22.38
C GLN A 142 -3.59 9.45 -22.10
N GLU A 143 -2.80 9.12 -23.11
CA GLU A 143 -1.57 8.33 -23.00
C GLU A 143 -0.52 9.07 -22.17
N ALA A 144 -0.29 10.37 -22.43
CA ALA A 144 0.63 11.20 -21.65
C ALA A 144 0.25 11.24 -20.16
N LYS A 145 -1.03 11.45 -19.83
CA LYS A 145 -1.52 11.38 -18.43
C LYS A 145 -1.24 10.02 -17.79
N THR A 146 -1.45 8.94 -18.53
CA THR A 146 -1.21 7.58 -18.03
C THR A 146 0.28 7.34 -17.76
N MET A 147 1.15 7.80 -18.65
CA MET A 147 2.60 7.72 -18.48
C MET A 147 3.06 8.52 -17.26
N PHE A 148 2.59 9.76 -17.08
CA PHE A 148 2.88 10.55 -15.88
C PHE A 148 2.42 9.85 -14.60
N ARG A 149 1.22 9.25 -14.60
CA ARG A 149 0.71 8.50 -13.43
C ARG A 149 1.61 7.32 -13.06
N ILE A 150 2.08 6.57 -14.06
CA ILE A 150 3.00 5.44 -13.87
C ILE A 150 4.34 5.94 -13.34
N LEU A 151 4.87 7.03 -13.90
CA LEU A 151 6.14 7.63 -13.48
C LEU A 151 6.07 8.12 -12.03
N PHE A 152 5.05 8.89 -11.66
CA PHE A 152 4.87 9.36 -10.28
C PHE A 152 4.59 8.21 -9.31
N ALA A 153 3.90 7.15 -9.75
CA ALA A 153 3.73 5.95 -8.93
C ALA A 153 5.07 5.23 -8.70
N LEU A 154 5.89 5.06 -9.74
CA LEU A 154 7.23 4.48 -9.63
C LEU A 154 8.12 5.31 -8.70
N LEU A 155 8.18 6.63 -8.91
CA LEU A 155 8.97 7.56 -8.08
C LEU A 155 8.50 7.51 -6.63
N SER A 156 7.19 7.59 -6.39
CA SER A 156 6.67 7.47 -5.02
C SER A 156 6.99 6.11 -4.40
N GLY A 157 6.95 5.01 -5.15
CA GLY A 157 7.35 3.68 -4.68
C GLY A 157 8.82 3.61 -4.29
N VAL A 158 9.72 4.17 -5.11
CA VAL A 158 11.16 4.25 -4.81
C VAL A 158 11.40 5.09 -3.55
N ILE A 159 10.84 6.30 -3.48
CA ILE A 159 10.99 7.21 -2.33
C ILE A 159 10.43 6.54 -1.07
N PHE A 160 9.27 5.88 -1.16
CA PHE A 160 8.68 5.14 -0.06
C PHE A 160 9.60 4.02 0.43
N GLY A 161 10.14 3.22 -0.49
CA GLY A 161 11.06 2.12 -0.16
C GLY A 161 12.37 2.60 0.46
N LEU A 162 12.97 3.67 -0.06
CA LEU A 162 14.14 4.32 0.55
C LEU A 162 13.82 4.83 1.95
N GLY A 163 12.64 5.46 2.14
CA GLY A 163 12.17 5.88 3.45
C GLY A 163 12.01 4.72 4.44
N LEU A 164 11.54 3.54 3.98
CA LEU A 164 11.47 2.33 4.81
C LEU A 164 12.85 1.83 5.26
N ILE A 165 13.84 1.88 4.37
CA ILE A 165 15.22 1.48 4.67
C ILE A 165 15.85 2.47 5.66
N VAL A 166 15.74 3.77 5.40
CA VAL A 166 16.27 4.83 6.28
C VAL A 166 15.60 4.82 7.66
N ALA A 167 14.28 4.59 7.71
CA ALA A 167 13.53 4.45 8.96
C ALA A 167 13.92 3.20 9.76
N GLY A 168 14.62 2.23 9.14
CA GLY A 168 14.94 0.94 9.74
C GLY A 168 13.74 0.00 9.86
N MET A 169 12.59 0.32 9.25
CA MET A 169 11.40 -0.53 9.28
C MET A 169 11.53 -1.80 8.43
N ALA A 170 12.59 -1.90 7.62
CA ALA A 170 12.94 -3.13 6.94
C ALA A 170 13.51 -4.21 7.88
N ASN A 171 13.93 -3.85 9.10
CA ASN A 171 14.40 -4.80 10.12
C ASN A 171 13.23 -5.26 11.01
N PRO A 172 12.83 -6.55 10.97
CA PRO A 172 11.73 -7.06 11.80
C PRO A 172 11.98 -6.96 13.30
N ALA A 173 13.24 -7.00 13.75
CA ALA A 173 13.58 -6.90 15.16
C ALA A 173 13.14 -5.55 15.76
N LYS A 174 13.29 -4.44 15.01
CA LYS A 174 12.80 -3.12 15.44
C LYS A 174 11.29 -3.09 15.58
N VAL A 175 10.60 -3.79 14.68
CA VAL A 175 9.14 -3.87 14.69
C VAL A 175 8.64 -4.67 15.89
N LEU A 176 9.30 -5.79 16.20
CA LEU A 176 8.99 -6.61 17.38
C LEU A 176 9.35 -5.89 18.69
N ALA A 177 10.48 -5.19 18.74
CA ALA A 177 10.90 -4.38 19.89
C ALA A 177 9.92 -3.23 20.19
N PHE A 178 9.26 -2.67 19.17
CA PHE A 178 8.19 -1.70 19.37
C PHE A 178 6.93 -2.32 20.04
N LEU A 179 6.68 -3.62 19.83
CA LEU A 179 5.55 -4.33 20.45
C LEU A 179 5.86 -4.90 21.83
N ASP A 180 7.13 -5.16 22.13
CA ASP A 180 7.54 -5.69 23.43
C ASP A 180 7.58 -4.58 24.48
N ILE A 181 6.38 -4.16 24.88
CA ILE A 181 6.13 -3.15 25.91
C ILE A 181 6.64 -3.62 27.30
N THR A 182 6.77 -4.94 27.49
CA THR A 182 7.21 -5.56 28.75
C THR A 182 8.73 -5.70 28.88
N GLY A 183 9.47 -5.76 27.77
CA GLY A 183 10.91 -5.94 27.73
C GLY A 183 11.69 -4.68 27.31
N HIS A 184 12.55 -4.86 26.30
CA HIS A 184 13.40 -3.82 25.72
C HIS A 184 12.63 -3.06 24.63
N TRP A 185 11.90 -2.04 25.06
CA TRP A 185 10.99 -1.32 24.18
C TRP A 185 11.71 -0.25 23.34
N ASP A 186 11.53 -0.27 22.02
CA ASP A 186 12.07 0.73 21.07
C ASP A 186 10.95 1.65 20.52
N PRO A 187 10.90 2.94 20.89
CA PRO A 187 9.87 3.87 20.42
C PRO A 187 10.12 4.43 19.01
N SER A 188 11.17 3.99 18.30
CA SER A 188 11.52 4.52 16.97
C SER A 188 10.35 4.46 15.97
N LEU A 189 9.52 3.40 15.99
CA LEU A 189 8.40 3.25 15.06
C LEU A 189 7.31 4.32 15.25
N ALA A 190 7.10 4.78 16.49
CA ALA A 190 6.18 5.88 16.76
C ALA A 190 6.69 7.20 16.12
N LEU A 191 8.00 7.45 16.18
CA LEU A 191 8.61 8.62 15.55
C LEU A 191 8.50 8.57 14.02
N VAL A 192 8.65 7.39 13.41
CA VAL A 192 8.41 7.22 11.95
C VAL A 192 6.98 7.63 11.59
N MET A 193 5.99 7.17 12.36
CA MET A 193 4.59 7.50 12.11
C MET A 193 4.32 9.00 12.29
N VAL A 194 4.86 9.62 13.34
CA VAL A 194 4.74 11.07 13.57
C VAL A 194 5.38 11.87 12.43
N GLY A 195 6.59 11.51 12.01
CA GLY A 195 7.28 12.16 10.89
C GLY A 195 6.51 12.03 9.57
N ALA A 196 5.99 10.83 9.27
CA ALA A 196 5.19 10.61 8.07
C ALA A 196 3.89 11.40 8.08
N ILE A 197 3.17 11.41 9.21
CA ILE A 197 1.92 12.18 9.34
C ILE A 197 2.20 13.68 9.25
N ALA A 198 3.22 14.19 9.94
CA ALA A 198 3.57 15.61 9.93
C ALA A 198 3.83 16.14 8.50
N VAL A 199 4.49 15.34 7.66
CA VAL A 199 4.81 15.71 6.28
C VAL A 199 3.63 15.46 5.31
N ALA A 200 2.88 14.37 5.49
CA ALA A 200 1.77 14.04 4.60
C ALA A 200 0.49 14.86 4.88
N ALA A 201 0.28 15.32 6.12
CA ALA A 201 -0.95 16.01 6.53
C ALA A 201 -1.23 17.30 5.74
N PRO A 202 -0.26 18.22 5.50
CA PRO A 202 -0.50 19.41 4.68
C PRO A 202 -0.98 19.06 3.27
N ALA A 203 -0.38 18.06 2.63
CA ALA A 203 -0.79 17.59 1.31
C ALA A 203 -2.20 17.00 1.32
N PHE A 204 -2.56 16.24 2.36
CA PHE A 204 -3.90 15.68 2.52
C PHE A 204 -4.97 16.76 2.75
N LEU A 205 -4.67 17.75 3.60
CA LEU A 205 -5.55 18.89 3.86
C LEU A 205 -5.76 19.73 2.58
N TRP A 206 -4.71 19.95 1.80
CA TRP A 206 -4.78 20.67 0.53
C TRP A 206 -5.55 19.90 -0.54
N ALA A 207 -5.26 18.60 -0.72
CA ALA A 207 -5.95 17.75 -1.68
C ALA A 207 -7.46 17.65 -1.41
N ARG A 208 -7.86 17.60 -0.13
CA ARG A 208 -9.26 17.57 0.29
C ARG A 208 -10.04 18.83 -0.13
N ARG A 209 -9.39 19.99 -0.23
CA ARG A 209 -10.00 21.24 -0.70
C ARG A 209 -10.22 21.27 -2.22
N ARG A 210 -9.37 20.60 -2.99
CA ARG A 210 -9.37 20.66 -4.47
C ARG A 210 -10.35 19.68 -5.14
N GLN A 211 -10.71 18.56 -4.49
CA GLN A 211 -11.56 17.46 -5.02
C GLN A 211 -11.04 16.78 -6.32
N ARG A 212 -10.06 17.37 -7.01
CA ARG A 212 -9.35 16.84 -8.18
C ARG A 212 -7.84 16.87 -7.97
N THR A 213 -7.13 15.94 -8.60
CA THR A 213 -5.66 15.90 -8.62
C THR A 213 -5.07 16.95 -9.56
N LEU A 214 -3.75 17.16 -9.49
CA LEU A 214 -3.04 18.01 -10.47
C LEU A 214 -3.16 17.48 -11.91
N LEU A 215 -3.36 16.17 -12.09
CA LEU A 215 -3.60 15.54 -13.39
C LEU A 215 -5.10 15.55 -13.79
N GLY A 216 -5.96 16.16 -12.98
CA GLY A 216 -7.39 16.32 -13.23
C GLY A 216 -8.26 15.11 -12.87
N GLU A 217 -7.72 14.13 -12.14
CA GLU A 217 -8.42 12.91 -11.73
C GLU A 217 -9.28 13.15 -10.49
N THR A 218 -10.30 12.31 -10.30
CA THR A 218 -11.10 12.33 -9.08
C THR A 218 -10.31 11.76 -7.90
N LEU A 219 -10.35 12.48 -6.78
CA LEU A 219 -9.73 12.07 -5.53
C LEU A 219 -10.54 10.93 -4.91
N LEU A 220 -9.99 9.70 -4.88
CA LEU A 220 -10.67 8.55 -4.29
C LEU A 220 -10.24 8.39 -2.82
N ILE A 221 -10.91 9.10 -1.92
CA ILE A 221 -10.75 8.94 -0.48
C ILE A 221 -11.90 8.07 0.05
N PRO A 222 -11.62 6.95 0.75
CA PRO A 222 -12.67 6.18 1.43
C PRO A 222 -13.42 7.05 2.46
N THR A 223 -14.72 7.23 2.27
CA THR A 223 -15.59 8.02 3.16
C THR A 223 -16.27 7.17 4.24
N ASN A 224 -16.18 5.85 4.16
CA ASN A 224 -16.84 4.96 5.10
C ASN A 224 -16.08 4.88 6.42
N ARG A 225 -16.78 5.17 7.53
CA ARG A 225 -16.27 5.10 8.91
C ARG A 225 -16.89 3.97 9.74
N ARG A 226 -17.70 3.11 9.13
CA ARG A 226 -18.37 2.03 9.86
C ARG A 226 -17.36 0.94 10.18
N VAL A 227 -17.21 0.65 11.47
CA VAL A 227 -16.46 -0.51 11.96
C VAL A 227 -17.41 -1.70 11.98
N ASP A 228 -17.17 -2.68 11.13
CA ASP A 228 -17.95 -3.91 11.06
C ASP A 228 -17.14 -5.13 11.54
N ARG A 229 -17.83 -6.25 11.77
CA ARG A 229 -17.20 -7.47 12.28
C ARG A 229 -16.16 -8.05 11.32
N ARG A 230 -16.31 -7.81 10.01
CA ARG A 230 -15.34 -8.26 9.00
C ARG A 230 -14.06 -7.43 9.02
N LEU A 231 -14.16 -6.11 9.16
CA LEU A 231 -13.02 -5.23 9.37
C LEU A 231 -12.29 -5.56 10.66
N LEU A 232 -13.01 -5.80 11.75
CA LEU A 232 -12.41 -6.22 13.02
C LEU A 232 -11.69 -7.56 12.88
N ALA A 233 -12.33 -8.57 12.29
CA ALA A 233 -11.71 -9.88 12.07
C ALA A 233 -10.48 -9.80 11.14
N GLY A 234 -10.57 -9.03 10.05
CA GLY A 234 -9.46 -8.81 9.13
C GLY A 234 -8.29 -8.08 9.79
N SER A 235 -8.59 -7.04 10.58
CA SER A 235 -7.58 -6.29 11.33
C SER A 235 -6.90 -7.15 12.40
N ALA A 236 -7.65 -8.02 13.08
CA ALA A 236 -7.10 -8.96 14.05
C ALA A 236 -6.17 -9.97 13.38
N LEU A 237 -6.58 -10.61 12.28
CA LEU A 237 -5.74 -11.56 11.54
C LEU A 237 -4.47 -10.90 10.99
N PHE A 238 -4.61 -9.69 10.45
CA PHE A 238 -3.47 -8.90 10.01
C PHE A 238 -2.51 -8.58 11.16
N GLY A 239 -3.04 -8.13 12.30
CA GLY A 239 -2.26 -7.81 13.48
C GLY A 239 -1.51 -9.02 14.05
N VAL A 240 -2.16 -10.19 14.10
CA VAL A 240 -1.53 -11.44 14.53
C VAL A 240 -0.39 -11.83 13.58
N GLY A 241 -0.63 -11.87 12.27
CA GLY A 241 0.41 -12.24 11.31
C GLY A 241 1.58 -11.25 11.29
N TRP A 242 1.30 -9.96 11.38
CA TRP A 242 2.33 -8.93 11.48
C TRP A 242 3.12 -9.04 12.80
N GLY A 243 2.45 -9.29 13.94
CA GLY A 243 3.10 -9.42 15.25
C GLY A 243 3.91 -10.70 15.39
N MET A 244 3.56 -11.76 14.66
CA MET A 244 4.33 -13.00 14.60
C MET A 244 5.67 -12.82 13.90
N ALA A 245 5.69 -12.16 12.73
CA ALA A 245 6.89 -12.07 11.90
C ALA A 245 7.65 -10.74 12.06
N GLY A 246 7.03 -9.69 12.60
CA GLY A 246 7.58 -8.32 12.58
C GLY A 246 7.67 -7.73 11.17
N ILE A 247 7.03 -8.35 10.17
CA ILE A 247 7.11 -7.95 8.77
C ILE A 247 5.74 -7.39 8.34
N CYS A 248 5.72 -6.12 7.89
CA CYS A 248 4.57 -5.56 7.20
C CYS A 248 4.72 -5.66 5.67
N PRO A 249 3.62 -5.55 4.90
CA PRO A 249 3.66 -5.69 3.45
C PRO A 249 4.65 -4.76 2.73
N GLY A 250 4.90 -3.55 3.25
CA GLY A 250 5.89 -2.63 2.68
C GLY A 250 7.33 -3.15 2.79
N PRO A 251 7.86 -3.30 4.00
CA PRO A 251 9.10 -4.00 4.27
C PRO A 251 9.22 -5.36 3.59
N ALA A 252 8.14 -6.14 3.48
CA ALA A 252 8.17 -7.42 2.78
C ALA A 252 8.62 -7.28 1.31
N TRP A 253 8.08 -6.28 0.58
CA TRP A 253 8.50 -5.99 -0.79
C TRP A 253 9.93 -5.47 -0.86
N VAL A 254 10.35 -4.63 0.09
CA VAL A 254 11.74 -4.13 0.18
C VAL A 254 12.72 -5.27 0.46
N LEU A 255 12.39 -6.15 1.41
CA LEU A 255 13.16 -7.34 1.77
C LEU A 255 13.27 -8.34 0.62
N ALA A 256 12.18 -8.56 -0.11
CA ALA A 256 12.20 -9.38 -1.33
C ALA A 256 13.09 -8.75 -2.41
N GLY A 257 13.00 -7.42 -2.60
CA GLY A 257 13.85 -6.67 -3.53
C GLY A 257 15.33 -6.68 -3.14
N ALA A 258 15.63 -6.72 -1.83
CA ALA A 258 16.98 -6.85 -1.30
C ALA A 258 17.59 -8.26 -1.49
N GLY A 259 16.81 -9.22 -2.02
CA GLY A 259 17.24 -10.60 -2.24
C GLY A 259 17.14 -11.51 -1.02
N SER A 260 16.40 -11.10 0.02
CA SER A 260 16.24 -11.94 1.21
C SER A 260 15.22 -13.07 0.96
N LEU A 261 15.65 -14.33 1.17
CA LEU A 261 14.76 -15.48 1.06
C LEU A 261 13.54 -15.38 2.02
N PRO A 262 13.71 -14.96 3.30
CA PRO A 262 12.58 -14.75 4.20
C PRO A 262 11.55 -13.73 3.69
N GLY A 263 12.00 -12.61 3.10
CA GLY A 263 11.13 -11.61 2.50
C GLY A 263 10.35 -12.17 1.32
N CYS A 264 11.00 -12.91 0.43
CA CYS A 264 10.35 -13.59 -0.69
C CYS A 264 9.30 -14.60 -0.21
N LEU A 265 9.62 -15.44 0.77
CA LEU A 265 8.69 -16.41 1.34
C LEU A 265 7.45 -15.73 1.93
N PHE A 266 7.64 -14.65 2.68
CA PHE A 266 6.53 -13.89 3.25
C PHE A 266 5.66 -13.26 2.16
N VAL A 267 6.26 -12.62 1.15
CA VAL A 267 5.51 -12.01 0.03
C VAL A 267 4.70 -13.07 -0.73
N VAL A 268 5.31 -14.20 -1.06
CA VAL A 268 4.61 -15.31 -1.74
C VAL A 268 3.46 -15.80 -0.88
N ALA A 269 3.69 -16.10 0.39
CA ALA A 269 2.64 -16.56 1.31
C ALA A 269 1.50 -15.54 1.45
N MET A 270 1.82 -14.25 1.53
CA MET A 270 0.83 -13.17 1.56
C MET A 270 0.00 -13.11 0.28
N LEU A 271 0.64 -13.22 -0.89
CA LEU A 271 -0.07 -13.26 -2.17
C LEU A 271 -0.97 -14.49 -2.28
N VAL A 272 -0.51 -15.66 -1.82
CA VAL A 272 -1.33 -16.87 -1.74
C VAL A 272 -2.53 -16.65 -0.82
N GLY A 273 -2.35 -16.05 0.36
CA GLY A 273 -3.45 -15.74 1.28
C GLY A 273 -4.50 -14.80 0.66
N MET A 274 -4.05 -13.76 -0.06
CA MET A 274 -4.94 -12.86 -0.79
C MET A 274 -5.68 -13.56 -1.93
N ALA A 275 -5.00 -14.42 -2.69
CA ALA A 275 -5.59 -15.16 -3.80
C ALA A 275 -6.58 -16.22 -3.33
N LEU A 276 -6.26 -16.92 -2.24
CA LEU A 276 -7.13 -17.91 -1.62
C LEU A 276 -8.44 -17.26 -1.15
N TYR A 277 -8.37 -16.08 -0.53
CA TYR A 277 -9.55 -15.33 -0.14
C TYR A 277 -10.45 -14.99 -1.33
N GLU A 278 -9.86 -14.41 -2.39
CA GLU A 278 -10.58 -14.06 -3.62
C GLU A 278 -11.23 -15.30 -4.24
N PHE A 279 -10.51 -16.41 -4.29
CA PHE A 279 -11.02 -17.68 -4.80
C PHE A 279 -12.22 -18.22 -3.99
N ILE A 280 -12.11 -18.20 -2.66
CA ILE A 280 -13.21 -18.62 -1.76
C ILE A 280 -14.42 -17.71 -1.94
N MET A 281 -14.22 -16.40 -2.05
CA MET A 281 -15.30 -15.42 -2.21
C MET A 281 -15.94 -15.47 -3.60
N MET A 282 -15.19 -15.76 -4.65
CA MET A 282 -15.74 -16.01 -5.98
C MET A 282 -16.62 -17.25 -6.00
N ARG A 283 -16.24 -18.33 -5.30
CA ARG A 283 -17.05 -19.57 -5.22
C ARG A 283 -18.33 -19.42 -4.39
N ARG A 284 -18.44 -18.40 -3.55
CA ARG A 284 -19.64 -18.12 -2.74
C ARG A 284 -20.69 -17.26 -3.47
N LYS A 285 -20.37 -16.72 -4.65
CA LYS A 285 -21.28 -15.91 -5.48
C LYS A 285 -21.86 -16.74 -6.61
#